data_AF-A0A929UM41-F1
#
_entry.id   AF-A0A929UM41-F1
#
_cell.length_a   1.000
_cell.length_b   1.000
_cell.length_c   1.000
_cell.angle_alpha   90.00
_cell.angle_beta   90.00
_cell.angle_gamma   90.00
#
_symmetry.space_group_name_H-M   'P 1'
#
loop_
_entity.id
_entity.type
_entity.pdbx_description
1 polymer ?
#
loop_
_entity_poly.entity_id
_entity_poly.type
_entity_poly.pdbx_seq_one_letter_code
_entity_poly.pdbx_strand_id
1 'polypeptide(L)' 'MSCAACQTRVEKAVSKVDGVKSCAVSLLTNSMGVEGDA' A
#
# COMPACT_ATOMS: atom_id res chain seq x y z
N MET A 1 -3.80 2.48 -10.77
CA MET A 1 -2.36 2.70 -10.54
C MET A 1 -1.58 2.03 -11.68
N SER A 2 -0.75 2.75 -12.44
CA SER A 2 -0.22 2.28 -13.74
C SER A 2 1.32 2.19 -13.83
N CYS A 3 2.03 2.43 -12.72
CA CYS A 3 3.49 2.47 -12.69
C CYS A 3 4.02 1.80 -11.43
N ALA A 4 5.02 0.92 -11.58
CA ALA A 4 5.68 0.22 -10.47
C ALA A 4 6.36 1.20 -9.50
N ALA A 5 6.95 2.30 -9.98
CA ALA A 5 7.50 3.33 -9.10
C ALA A 5 6.43 4.03 -8.26
N CYS A 6 5.24 4.26 -8.83
CA CYS A 6 4.10 4.80 -8.10
C CYS A 6 3.60 3.82 -7.04
N GLN A 7 3.54 2.52 -7.37
CA GLN A 7 3.20 1.45 -6.42
C GLN A 7 4.07 1.52 -5.16
N THR A 8 5.39 1.44 -5.35
CA THR A 8 6.34 1.45 -4.24
C THR A 8 6.28 2.75 -3.43
N ARG A 9 6.02 3.89 -4.07
CA ARG A 9 5.87 5.17 -3.36
C ARG A 9 4.65 5.17 -2.44
N VAL A 10 3.52 4.62 -2.91
CA VAL A 10 2.29 4.56 -2.12
C VAL A 10 2.43 3.56 -0.97
N GLU A 11 2.96 2.36 -1.21
CA GLU A 11 3.23 1.37 -0.15
C GLU A 11 4.15 1.94 0.95
N LYS A 12 5.21 2.65 0.57
CA LYS A 12 6.11 3.34 1.52
C LYS A 12 5.45 4.48 2.30
N ALA A 13 4.43 5.11 1.75
CA ALA A 13 3.70 6.16 2.44
C ALA A 13 2.72 5.57 3.46
N VAL A 14 1.98 4.53 3.06
CA VAL A 14 0.96 3.88 3.90
C VAL A 14 1.58 3.06 5.03
N SER A 15 2.74 2.42 4.79
CA SER A 15 3.50 1.73 5.84
C SER A 15 4.03 2.64 6.97
N LYS A 16 3.96 3.96 6.80
CA LYS A 16 4.32 4.94 7.85
C LYS A 16 3.12 5.41 8.67
N VAL A 17 1.91 4.97 8.31
CA VAL A 17 0.71 5.31 9.06
C VAL A 17 0.68 4.45 10.32
N ASP A 18 0.48 5.10 11.47
CA ASP A 18 0.42 4.40 12.77
C ASP A 18 -0.70 3.35 12.75
N GLY A 19 -0.41 2.18 13.29
CA GLY A 19 -1.31 1.02 13.29
C GLY A 19 -1.20 0.11 12.06
N VAL A 20 -0.57 0.54 10.95
CA VAL A 20 -0.38 -0.32 9.78
C VAL A 20 0.71 -1.38 10.03
N LYS A 21 0.34 -2.65 9.94
CA LYS A 21 1.25 -3.81 10.03
C LYS A 21 1.75 -4.25 8.66
N SER A 22 0.85 -4.29 7.68
CA SER A 22 1.17 -4.71 6.32
C SER A 22 0.33 -3.90 5.33
N CYS A 23 0.91 -3.57 4.17
CA CYS A 23 0.15 -3.00 3.07
C CYS A 23 0.78 -3.39 1.74
N ALA A 24 -0.05 -3.74 0.76
CA ALA A 24 0.39 -4.11 -0.57
C ALA A 24 -0.57 -3.59 -1.63
N VAL A 25 -0.02 -3.08 -2.72
CA VAL A 25 -0.80 -2.63 -3.87
C VAL A 25 -0.83 -3.70 -4.93
N SER A 26 -2.02 -3.99 -5.44
CA SER A 26 -2.22 -4.79 -6.64
C SER A 26 -2.52 -3.89 -7.83
N LEU A 27 -1.56 -3.80 -8.76
CA LEU A 27 -1.77 -3.08 -10.03
C LEU A 27 -2.81 -3.78 -10.92
N LEU A 28 -2.89 -5.11 -10.83
CA LEU A 28 -3.84 -5.93 -11.59
C LEU A 28 -5.29 -5.63 -11.20
N THR A 29 -5.55 -5.50 -9.91
CA THR A 29 -6.90 -5.25 -9.38
C THR A 29 -7.16 -3.78 -9.06
N ASN A 30 -6.18 -2.91 -9.27
CA ASN A 30 -6.24 -1.48 -8.96
C ASN A 30 -6.58 -1.17 -7.48
N SER A 31 -6.22 -2.05 -6.56
CA SER A 31 -6.59 -1.96 -5.15
C SER A 31 -5.37 -2.07 -4.24
N MET A 32 -5.51 -1.64 -3.00
CA MET A 32 -4.53 -1.82 -1.94
C MET A 32 -5.16 -2.61 -0.79
N GLY A 33 -4.49 -3.68 -0.36
CA GLY A 33 -4.79 -4.34 0.91
C GLY A 33 -3.98 -3.70 2.02
N VAL A 34 -4.59 -3.47 3.18
CA VAL A 34 -3.94 -2.94 4.38
C VAL A 34 -4.38 -3.79 5.56
N GLU A 35 -3.42 -4.30 6.32
CA GLU A 35 -3.66 -4.94 7.62
C GLU A 35 -3.02 -4.08 8.70
N GLY A 36 -3.74 -3.88 9.79
CA GLY A 36 -3.29 -3.05 10.89
C GLY A 36 -4.16 -3.23 12.12
N ASP A 37 -3.65 -2.72 13.23
CA ASP A 37 -4.43 -2.57 14.45
C ASP A 37 -5.08 -1.18 14.43
N ALA A 38 -6.36 -1.11 14.81
CA ALA A 38 -7.11 0.14 14.95
C ALA A 38 -6.96 0.72 16.36
#